data_AF-A0A520DBR3-F1
#
_entry.id   AF-A0A520DBR3-F1
#
_cell.length_a   1.000
_cell.length_b   1.000
_cell.length_c   1.000
_cell.angle_alpha   90.00
_cell.angle_beta   90.00
_cell.angle_gamma   90.00
#
_symmetry.space_group_name_H-M   'P 1'
#
loop_
_entity.id
_entity.type
_entity.pdbx_description
1 polymer ?
#
loop_
_entity_poly.entity_id
_entity_poly.type
_entity_poly.pdbx_seq_one_letter_code
_entity_poly.pdbx_strand_id
1 'polypeptide(L)'
;MSNLTHPLRVLFYTLILFLFSTANLSAQEIKQYFYQGTIDNRPIRLYLKQLPNSCGGSDIYEAIYQYGKGKNWIELLNQNNDKGNFCFTEIRFTGVLLLKRTDHHLDGIWISPDGKRQLKVLLSQQNINAKEIEELEERLERTHYENFDC
;
A
#
# COMPACT_ATOMS: atom_id res chain seq x y z
N MET A 1 -31.30 47.62 -34.56
CA MET A 1 -31.19 46.16 -34.38
C MET A 1 -29.73 45.81 -34.10
N SER A 2 -29.29 45.85 -32.83
CA SER A 2 -27.96 45.35 -32.45
C SER A 2 -27.83 45.41 -30.93
N ASN A 3 -28.26 44.37 -30.20
CA ASN A 3 -27.90 44.20 -28.77
C ASN A 3 -28.22 42.77 -28.27
N LEU A 4 -28.07 41.74 -29.11
CA LEU A 4 -28.26 40.34 -28.70
C LEU A 4 -26.99 39.48 -28.73
N THR A 5 -25.84 40.03 -29.15
CA THR A 5 -24.59 39.26 -29.30
C THR A 5 -23.68 39.31 -28.07
N HIS A 6 -23.88 40.26 -27.15
CA HIS A 6 -23.12 40.37 -25.90
C HIS A 6 -23.47 39.30 -24.84
N PRO A 7 -24.75 38.99 -24.52
CA PRO A 7 -25.05 38.05 -23.44
C PRO A 7 -24.65 36.61 -23.80
N LEU A 8 -24.76 36.21 -25.07
CA LEU A 8 -24.36 34.87 -25.55
C LEU A 8 -22.85 34.65 -25.43
N ARG A 9 -22.04 35.68 -25.68
CA ARG A 9 -20.58 35.63 -25.54
C ARG A 9 -20.17 35.54 -24.07
N VAL A 10 -20.80 36.32 -23.20
CA VAL A 10 -20.53 36.27 -21.76
C VAL A 10 -20.88 34.90 -21.18
N LEU A 11 -22.01 34.31 -21.59
CA LEU A 11 -22.42 32.96 -21.17
C LEU A 11 -21.44 31.87 -21.62
N PHE A 12 -20.86 32.02 -22.82
CA PHE A 12 -19.85 31.10 -23.34
C PHE A 12 -18.53 31.19 -22.56
N TYR A 13 -18.08 32.41 -22.22
CA TYR A 13 -16.88 32.60 -21.41
C TYR A 13 -17.05 32.13 -19.96
N THR A 14 -18.23 32.32 -19.35
CA THR A 14 -18.50 31.80 -18.00
C THR A 14 -18.59 30.27 -17.97
N LEU A 15 -19.14 29.64 -19.02
CA LEU A 15 -19.17 28.18 -19.15
C LEU A 15 -17.76 27.59 -19.30
N ILE A 16 -16.88 28.24 -20.08
CA ILE A 16 -15.48 27.82 -20.22
C ILE A 16 -14.73 27.96 -18.90
N LEU A 17 -14.88 29.08 -18.19
CA LEU A 17 -14.25 29.28 -16.88
C LEU A 17 -14.70 28.25 -15.83
N PHE A 18 -15.97 27.83 -15.87
CA PHE A 18 -16.49 26.79 -14.98
C PHE A 18 -15.91 25.40 -15.31
N LEU A 19 -15.72 25.07 -16.59
CA LEU A 19 -15.12 23.80 -17.02
C LEU A 19 -13.62 23.68 -16.68
N PHE A 20 -12.88 24.79 -16.60
CA PHE A 20 -11.48 24.78 -16.15
C PHE A 20 -11.32 24.63 -14.62
N SER A 21 -12.35 24.96 -13.85
CA SER A 21 -12.29 24.95 -12.38
C SER A 21 -12.33 23.54 -11.76
N THR A 22 -12.75 22.52 -12.52
CA THR A 22 -12.81 21.13 -12.04
C THR A 22 -11.54 20.31 -12.33
N ALA A 23 -10.53 20.91 -12.97
CA ALA A 23 -9.39 20.18 -13.53
C ALA A 23 -8.32 19.71 -12.53
N ASN A 24 -8.45 19.95 -11.22
CA ASN A 24 -7.37 19.67 -10.25
C ASN A 24 -7.79 18.89 -8.99
N LEU A 25 -8.92 18.19 -9.00
CA LEU A 25 -9.21 17.24 -7.92
C LEU A 25 -8.52 15.90 -8.23
N SER A 26 -7.19 15.83 -8.09
CA SER A 26 -6.49 14.55 -8.09
C SER A 26 -6.78 13.82 -6.78
N ALA A 27 -7.79 12.95 -6.79
CA ALA A 27 -7.95 11.97 -5.72
C ALA A 27 -6.66 11.13 -5.67
N GLN A 28 -5.95 11.18 -4.55
CA GLN A 28 -4.76 10.36 -4.39
C GLN A 28 -5.22 8.89 -4.29
N GLU A 29 -4.69 8.04 -5.16
CA GLU A 29 -5.16 6.65 -5.34
C GLU A 29 -4.53 5.71 -4.30
N ILE A 30 -5.37 4.92 -3.62
CA ILE A 30 -4.92 3.81 -2.76
C ILE A 30 -4.42 2.68 -3.66
N LYS A 31 -3.19 2.21 -3.44
CA LYS A 31 -2.62 1.10 -4.20
C LYS A 31 -2.49 -0.13 -3.32
N GLN A 32 -2.87 -1.28 -3.87
CA GLN A 32 -2.86 -2.56 -3.16
C GLN A 32 -1.97 -3.53 -3.92
N TYR A 33 -1.11 -4.23 -3.19
CA TYR A 33 -0.17 -5.17 -3.75
C TYR A 33 -0.22 -6.48 -2.97
N PHE A 34 -0.18 -7.58 -3.70
CA PHE A 34 -0.10 -8.91 -3.13
C PHE A 34 1.14 -9.61 -3.66
N TYR A 35 1.94 -10.16 -2.75
CA TYR A 35 3.19 -10.83 -3.06
C TYR A 35 3.17 -12.25 -2.51
N GLN A 36 3.83 -13.16 -3.23
CA GLN A 36 4.09 -14.52 -2.79
C GLN A 36 5.55 -14.88 -3.03
N GLY A 37 6.08 -15.76 -2.19
CA GLY A 37 7.43 -16.28 -2.33
C GLY A 37 7.87 -16.94 -1.04
N THR A 38 9.11 -16.69 -0.60
CA THR A 38 9.67 -17.40 0.55
C THR A 38 10.46 -16.53 1.52
N ILE A 39 10.50 -16.98 2.77
CA ILE A 39 11.58 -16.68 3.72
C ILE A 39 12.41 -17.96 3.82
N ASP A 40 13.60 -17.93 3.23
CA ASP A 40 14.45 -19.07 2.94
C ASP A 40 13.65 -20.14 2.17
N ASN A 41 13.33 -21.27 2.79
CA ASN A 41 12.55 -22.35 2.20
C ASN A 41 11.07 -22.36 2.63
N ARG A 42 10.63 -21.38 3.43
CA ARG A 42 9.26 -21.32 3.96
C ARG A 42 8.40 -20.42 3.10
N PRO A 43 7.30 -20.93 2.49
CA PRO A 43 6.43 -20.10 1.68
C PRO A 43 5.77 -19.02 2.54
N ILE A 44 5.68 -17.80 2.01
CA ILE A 44 4.93 -16.70 2.62
C ILE A 44 4.05 -15.98 1.60
N ARG A 45 3.05 -15.28 2.13
CA ARG A 45 2.18 -14.37 1.37
C ARG A 45 2.19 -13.03 2.10
N LEU A 46 2.30 -11.93 1.35
CA LEU A 46 2.36 -10.57 1.91
C LEU A 46 1.35 -9.70 1.17
N TYR A 47 0.55 -8.99 1.94
CA TYR A 47 -0.35 -7.96 1.45
C TYR A 47 0.16 -6.59 1.92
N LEU A 48 0.24 -5.65 0.98
CA LEU A 48 0.76 -4.30 1.19
C LEU A 48 -0.21 -3.29 0.60
N LYS A 49 -0.72 -2.41 1.44
CA LYS A 49 -1.59 -1.29 1.06
C LYS A 49 -0.80 0.00 1.20
N GLN A 50 -0.80 0.80 0.14
CA GLN A 50 -0.12 2.08 0.04
C GLN A 50 -1.19 3.17 0.05
N LEU A 51 -1.17 3.95 1.12
CA LEU A 51 -2.05 5.07 1.37
C LEU A 51 -1.27 6.36 1.08
N PRO A 52 -1.81 7.24 0.24
CA PRO A 52 -1.14 8.47 -0.06
C PRO A 52 -1.16 9.43 1.13
N ASN A 53 -0.07 10.16 1.31
CA ASN A 53 0.06 11.07 2.44
C ASN A 53 -0.57 12.43 2.14
N SER A 54 -1.73 12.70 2.75
CA SER A 54 -2.50 13.93 2.58
C SER A 54 -1.80 15.19 3.11
N CYS A 55 -0.79 15.04 3.98
CA CYS A 55 -0.06 16.14 4.60
C CYS A 55 1.21 16.56 3.84
N GLY A 56 1.52 15.91 2.70
CA GLY A 56 2.77 16.12 1.98
C GLY A 56 3.93 15.40 2.67
N GLY A 57 4.27 14.21 2.17
CA GLY A 57 5.32 13.36 2.71
C GLY A 57 5.35 12.02 1.99
N SER A 58 6.18 11.11 2.50
CA SER A 58 6.23 9.71 2.08
C SER A 58 4.86 9.06 2.25
N ASP A 59 4.50 8.18 1.32
CA ASP A 59 3.28 7.38 1.42
C ASP A 59 3.29 6.54 2.71
N ILE A 60 2.11 6.38 3.28
CA ILE A 60 1.87 5.50 4.42
C ILE A 60 1.65 4.10 3.87
N TYR A 61 2.21 3.10 4.54
CA TYR A 61 1.98 1.71 4.18
C TYR A 61 1.31 0.98 5.34
N GLU A 62 0.43 0.04 5.01
CA GLU A 62 -0.15 -0.93 5.93
C GLU A 62 0.15 -2.31 5.37
N ALA A 63 0.56 -3.25 6.22
CA ALA A 63 1.00 -4.55 5.74
C ALA A 63 0.72 -5.67 6.73
N ILE A 64 0.33 -6.81 6.17
CA ILE A 64 0.22 -8.08 6.86
C ILE A 64 0.91 -9.15 6.04
N TYR A 65 1.48 -10.15 6.69
CA TYR A 65 2.01 -11.32 6.01
C TYR A 65 1.71 -12.61 6.76
N GLN A 66 1.82 -13.72 6.05
CA GLN A 66 1.49 -15.04 6.56
C GLN A 66 2.53 -16.07 6.15
N TYR A 67 2.90 -16.93 7.10
CA TYR A 67 3.62 -18.18 6.82
C TYR A 67 2.69 -19.27 6.28
N GLY A 68 3.06 -19.84 5.13
CA GLY A 68 2.37 -20.93 4.47
C GLY A 68 0.93 -20.58 4.10
N LYS A 69 0.03 -21.56 4.30
CA LYS A 69 -1.42 -21.44 4.07
C LYS A 69 -2.22 -21.47 5.38
N GLY A 70 -1.58 -21.03 6.48
CA GLY A 70 -2.20 -21.05 7.81
C GLY A 70 -3.39 -20.10 7.93
N LYS A 71 -3.92 -19.96 9.16
CA LYS A 71 -4.96 -18.97 9.45
C LYS A 71 -4.41 -17.69 10.07
N ASN A 72 -3.17 -17.67 10.54
CA ASN A 72 -2.62 -16.54 11.28
C ASN A 72 -1.93 -15.57 10.31
N TRP A 73 -2.21 -14.28 10.47
CA TRP A 73 -1.52 -13.20 9.78
C TRP A 73 -0.79 -12.36 10.82
N ILE A 74 0.36 -11.86 10.44
CA ILE A 74 1.23 -11.05 11.26
C ILE A 74 1.21 -9.66 10.65
N GLU A 75 0.77 -8.69 11.43
CA GLU A 75 0.83 -7.28 11.05
C GLU A 75 2.25 -6.74 11.19
N LEU A 76 2.58 -5.82 10.28
CA LEU A 76 3.88 -5.23 10.14
C LEU A 76 3.80 -3.73 10.37
N LEU A 77 4.49 -3.27 11.41
CA LEU A 77 4.84 -1.86 11.53
C LEU A 77 5.93 -1.55 10.51
N ASN A 78 5.86 -0.42 9.83
CA ASN A 78 6.79 -0.15 8.73
C ASN A 78 7.38 1.25 8.77
N GLN A 79 8.57 1.36 8.21
CA GLN A 79 9.23 2.60 7.84
C GLN A 79 9.81 2.39 6.44
N ASN A 80 9.85 3.46 5.64
CA ASN A 80 10.45 3.42 4.32
C ASN A 80 11.25 4.70 4.05
N ASN A 81 12.11 4.67 3.04
CA ASN A 81 12.97 5.80 2.68
C ASN A 81 12.64 6.43 1.32
N ASP A 82 11.42 6.22 0.80
CA ASP A 82 10.93 6.62 -0.53
C ASP A 82 11.75 6.12 -1.73
N LYS A 83 12.79 5.32 -1.51
CA LYS A 83 13.63 4.71 -2.55
C LYS A 83 13.32 3.22 -2.71
N GLY A 84 12.10 2.83 -2.33
CA GLY A 84 11.64 1.45 -2.32
C GLY A 84 12.31 0.55 -1.26
N ASN A 85 13.01 1.11 -0.27
CA ASN A 85 13.53 0.29 0.84
C ASN A 85 12.58 0.38 2.03
N PHE A 86 12.23 -0.77 2.57
CA PHE A 86 11.31 -0.95 3.67
C PHE A 86 12.01 -1.64 4.84
N CYS A 87 11.72 -1.15 6.03
CA CYS A 87 11.94 -1.85 7.28
C CYS A 87 10.57 -2.20 7.86
N PHE A 88 10.21 -3.48 7.82
CA PHE A 88 9.00 -4.00 8.44
C PHE A 88 9.36 -4.69 9.75
N THR A 89 8.70 -4.34 10.83
CA THR A 89 8.83 -4.98 12.14
C THR A 89 7.54 -5.71 12.44
N GLU A 90 7.65 -7.00 12.77
CA GLU A 90 6.51 -7.78 13.24
C GLU A 90 5.98 -7.21 14.56
N ILE A 91 4.66 -7.11 14.70
CA ILE A 91 4.05 -6.76 15.98
C ILE A 91 4.51 -7.74 17.07
N ARG A 92 4.76 -7.21 18.28
CA ARG A 92 5.43 -7.88 19.42
C ARG A 92 6.93 -8.19 19.20
N PHE A 93 7.54 -7.61 18.16
CA PHE A 93 8.98 -7.68 17.87
C PHE A 93 9.51 -9.12 17.77
N THR A 94 8.83 -9.95 16.97
CA THR A 94 9.22 -11.34 16.72
C THR A 94 10.12 -11.52 15.49
N GLY A 95 10.32 -10.45 14.70
CA GLY A 95 11.22 -10.42 13.57
C GLY A 95 11.19 -9.07 12.84
N VAL A 96 12.20 -8.84 12.00
CA VAL A 96 12.32 -7.65 11.15
C VAL A 96 12.58 -8.08 9.71
N LEU A 97 11.80 -7.56 8.75
CA LEU A 97 12.09 -7.70 7.31
C LEU A 97 12.73 -6.41 6.81
N LEU A 98 13.93 -6.51 6.24
CA LEU A 98 14.56 -5.44 5.47
C LEU A 98 14.41 -5.79 4.00
N LEU A 99 13.50 -5.10 3.31
CA LEU A 99 13.12 -5.43 1.93
C LEU A 99 13.38 -4.26 1.00
N LYS A 100 13.82 -4.57 -0.22
CA LYS A 100 13.91 -3.63 -1.32
C LYS A 100 12.88 -4.00 -2.37
N ARG A 101 12.03 -3.04 -2.71
CA ARG A 101 11.11 -3.12 -3.83
C ARG A 101 11.86 -2.82 -5.12
N THR A 102 11.70 -3.73 -6.08
CA THR A 102 11.94 -3.49 -7.50
C THR A 102 10.61 -3.67 -8.24
N ASP A 103 10.59 -3.50 -9.56
CA ASP A 103 9.40 -3.51 -10.42
C ASP A 103 8.25 -4.41 -9.90
N HIS A 104 8.47 -5.72 -9.88
CA HIS A 104 7.49 -6.72 -9.45
C HIS A 104 7.97 -7.60 -8.29
N HIS A 105 8.99 -7.16 -7.56
CA HIS A 105 9.61 -7.96 -6.52
C HIS A 105 9.84 -7.21 -5.21
N LEU A 106 9.85 -7.96 -4.11
CA LEU A 106 10.32 -7.53 -2.80
C LEU A 106 11.36 -8.53 -2.32
N ASP A 107 12.63 -8.12 -2.33
CA ASP A 107 13.75 -8.98 -1.98
C ASP A 107 14.53 -8.42 -0.80
N GLY A 108 15.08 -9.29 0.03
CA GLY A 108 15.90 -8.85 1.16
C GLY A 108 16.14 -9.93 2.20
N ILE A 109 16.03 -9.55 3.48
CA ILE A 109 16.28 -10.46 4.60
C ILE A 109 15.23 -10.32 5.70
N TRP A 110 14.95 -11.43 6.37
CA TRP A 110 14.29 -11.48 7.66
C TRP A 110 15.36 -11.67 8.74
N ILE A 111 15.27 -10.93 9.84
CA ILE A 111 16.24 -10.95 10.94
C ILE A 111 15.49 -11.32 12.23
N SER A 112 16.03 -12.27 12.99
CA SER A 112 15.50 -12.61 14.31
C SER A 112 15.65 -11.44 15.30
N PRO A 113 14.83 -11.37 16.36
CA PRO A 113 14.90 -10.27 17.33
C PRO A 113 16.26 -10.16 18.04
N ASP A 114 16.99 -11.27 18.15
CA ASP A 114 18.34 -11.32 18.73
C ASP A 114 19.47 -11.15 17.69
N GLY A 115 19.13 -10.92 16.42
CA GLY A 115 20.06 -10.71 15.31
C GLY A 115 20.83 -11.95 14.85
N LYS A 116 20.68 -13.10 15.52
CA LYS A 116 21.50 -14.30 15.25
C LYS A 116 21.11 -15.03 13.97
N ARG A 117 19.85 -14.91 13.55
CA ARG A 117 19.34 -15.54 12.33
C ARG A 117 19.00 -14.48 11.32
N GLN A 118 19.55 -14.66 10.12
CA GLN A 118 19.18 -13.89 8.94
C GLN A 118 18.76 -14.86 7.84
N LEU A 119 17.56 -14.68 7.32
CA LEU A 119 16.95 -15.57 6.32
C LEU A 119 16.68 -14.76 5.07
N LYS A 120 17.03 -15.30 3.90
CA LYS A 120 16.78 -14.65 2.62
C LYS A 120 15.28 -14.51 2.38
N VAL A 121 14.83 -13.36 1.89
CA VAL A 121 13.43 -13.13 1.50
C VAL A 121 13.39 -12.86 0.01
N LEU A 122 12.52 -13.58 -0.69
CA LEU A 122 12.28 -13.43 -2.12
C LEU A 122 10.79 -13.45 -2.37
N LEU A 123 10.25 -12.35 -2.88
CA LEU A 123 8.81 -12.22 -3.14
C LEU A 123 8.56 -11.66 -4.53
N SER A 124 7.52 -12.16 -5.17
CA SER A 124 7.07 -11.73 -6.49
C SER A 124 5.61 -11.30 -6.41
N GLN A 125 5.30 -10.17 -7.02
CA GLN A 125 3.95 -9.63 -7.08
C GLN A 125 3.06 -10.60 -7.88
N GLN A 126 1.87 -10.85 -7.37
CA GLN A 126 0.85 -11.66 -8.00
C GLN A 126 -0.35 -10.80 -8.37
N ASN A 127 -0.99 -11.12 -9.49
CA ASN A 127 -2.28 -10.55 -9.83
C ASN A 127 -3.38 -11.34 -9.10
N ILE A 128 -4.23 -10.65 -8.36
CA ILE A 128 -5.37 -11.23 -7.66
C ILE A 128 -6.64 -10.50 -8.06
N ASN A 129 -7.78 -11.18 -7.92
CA ASN A 129 -9.07 -10.60 -8.27
C ASN A 129 -9.64 -9.72 -7.14
N ALA A 130 -10.70 -8.95 -7.45
CA ALA A 130 -11.30 -8.02 -6.49
C ALA A 130 -11.81 -8.69 -5.21
N LYS A 131 -12.32 -9.92 -5.30
CA LYS A 131 -12.78 -10.67 -4.13
C LYS A 131 -11.62 -11.04 -3.21
N GLU A 132 -10.49 -11.47 -3.79
CA GLU A 132 -9.28 -11.77 -3.00
C GLU A 132 -8.73 -10.51 -2.32
N ILE A 133 -8.83 -9.34 -2.97
CA ILE A 133 -8.45 -8.06 -2.37
C ILE A 133 -9.35 -7.73 -1.18
N GLU A 134 -10.68 -7.87 -1.32
CA GLU A 134 -11.65 -7.63 -0.24
C GLU A 134 -11.38 -8.54 0.97
N GLU A 135 -11.14 -9.84 0.75
CA GLU A 135 -10.77 -10.79 1.81
C GLU A 135 -9.46 -10.39 2.53
N LEU A 136 -8.51 -9.78 1.83
CA LEU A 136 -7.25 -9.30 2.41
C LEU A 136 -7.41 -7.99 3.18
N GLU A 137 -8.29 -7.09 2.73
CA GLU A 137 -8.65 -5.86 3.47
C GLU A 137 -9.36 -6.21 4.79
N GLU A 138 -10.37 -7.08 4.77
CA GLU A 138 -11.01 -7.58 5.99
C GLU A 138 -10.01 -8.24 6.94
N ARG A 139 -9.03 -8.96 6.37
CA ARG A 139 -7.97 -9.58 7.17
C ARG A 139 -7.07 -8.54 7.80
N LEU A 140 -6.66 -7.51 7.06
CA LEU A 140 -5.82 -6.43 7.56
C LEU A 140 -6.51 -5.73 8.73
N GLU A 141 -7.77 -5.34 8.56
CA GLU A 141 -8.56 -4.69 9.60
C GLU A 141 -8.71 -5.57 10.85
N ARG A 142 -9.11 -6.84 10.69
CA ARG A 142 -9.22 -7.76 11.83
C ARG A 142 -7.90 -7.95 12.56
N THR A 143 -6.80 -8.15 11.83
CA THR A 143 -5.49 -8.35 12.46
C THR A 143 -5.04 -7.09 13.21
N HIS A 144 -5.34 -5.90 12.68
CA HIS A 144 -5.12 -4.64 13.39
C HIS A 144 -5.92 -4.57 14.69
N TYR A 145 -7.23 -4.84 14.62
CA TYR A 145 -8.10 -4.87 15.80
C TYR A 145 -7.58 -5.85 16.86
N GLU A 146 -7.25 -7.09 16.47
CA GLU A 146 -6.70 -8.12 17.37
C GLU A 146 -5.38 -7.71 18.06
N ASN A 147 -4.61 -6.80 17.47
CA ASN A 147 -3.33 -6.34 18.00
C ASN A 147 -3.43 -5.09 18.89
N PHE A 148 -4.40 -4.21 18.64
CA PHE A 148 -4.44 -2.87 19.24
C PHE A 148 -5.72 -2.53 20.00
N ASP A 149 -6.86 -3.14 19.65
CA ASP A 149 -8.11 -2.93 20.36
C ASP A 149 -8.31 -4.07 21.37
N CYS A 150 -8.11 -3.73 22.63
CA CYS A 150 -8.15 -4.64 23.76
C CYS A 150 -9.47 -4.54 24.53
#